data_AF-H1LPA8-F1
#
_entry.id   AF-H1LPA8-F1
#
_cell.length_a   1.000
_cell.length_b   1.000
_cell.length_c   1.000
_cell.angle_alpha   90.00
_cell.angle_beta   90.00
_cell.angle_gamma   90.00
#
_symmetry.space_group_name_H-M   'P 1'
#
loop_
_entity.id
_entity.type
_entity.pdbx_description
1 polymer ?
#
loop_
_entity_poly.entity_id
_entity_poly.type
_entity_poly.pdbx_seq_one_letter_code
_entity_poly.pdbx_strand_id
1 'polypeptide(L)'
;MITPTELKEKSADLVKENSEFHWRESARLAYYAIYHEMCIVAQQYNIDLENGEGGRHKRALDNFAAYSEVASDFVYFAERMKQYRIMSDYDIYTDFTKDNANAQQNLLILCEDELAKM
;
A
#
# COMPACT_ATOMS: atom_id res chain seq x y z
N MET A 1 -18.14 4.84 2.39
CA MET A 1 -16.79 4.73 1.83
C MET A 1 -15.99 3.93 2.85
N ILE A 2 -15.36 2.83 2.46
CA ILE A 2 -14.52 2.05 3.39
C ILE A 2 -13.29 2.88 3.76
N THR A 3 -13.01 3.00 5.05
CA THR A 3 -11.89 3.73 5.64
C THR A 3 -10.57 2.94 5.53
N PRO A 4 -9.40 3.59 5.62
CA PRO A 4 -8.14 2.87 5.68
C PRO A 4 -8.07 1.84 6.81
N THR A 5 -8.57 2.19 8.00
CA THR A 5 -8.64 1.28 9.15
C THR A 5 -9.41 0.00 8.85
N GLU A 6 -10.60 0.12 8.26
CA GLU A 6 -11.42 -1.04 7.86
C GLU A 6 -10.71 -1.93 6.82
N LEU A 7 -9.91 -1.34 5.92
CA LEU A 7 -9.09 -2.10 4.97
C LEU A 7 -7.98 -2.87 5.67
N LYS A 8 -7.30 -2.25 6.65
CA LYS A 8 -6.23 -2.89 7.43
C LYS A 8 -6.74 -4.05 8.25
N GLU A 9 -7.83 -3.84 9.00
CA GLU A 9 -8.45 -4.88 9.82
C GLU A 9 -8.86 -6.09 8.97
N LYS A 10 -9.57 -5.85 7.86
CA LYS A 10 -9.97 -6.91 6.94
C LYS A 10 -8.77 -7.61 6.31
N SER A 11 -7.74 -6.85 5.93
CA SER A 11 -6.50 -7.41 5.38
C SER A 11 -5.79 -8.34 6.38
N ALA A 12 -5.73 -7.94 7.65
CA ALA A 12 -5.12 -8.69 8.73
C ALA A 12 -5.91 -9.95 9.12
N ASP A 13 -7.22 -10.00 8.88
CA ASP A 13 -8.00 -11.22 9.05
C ASP A 13 -7.79 -12.20 7.89
N LEU A 14 -7.79 -11.69 6.66
CA LEU A 14 -7.63 -12.53 5.47
C LEU A 14 -6.27 -13.22 5.36
N VAL A 15 -5.20 -12.64 5.93
CA VAL A 15 -3.87 -13.29 5.92
C VAL A 15 -3.85 -14.58 6.76
N LYS A 16 -4.74 -14.70 7.75
CA LYS A 16 -4.81 -15.86 8.66
C LYS A 16 -5.41 -17.09 7.97
N GLU A 17 -6.20 -16.88 6.91
CA GLU A 17 -6.83 -17.93 6.12
C GLU A 17 -5.82 -18.84 5.40
N ASN A 18 -6.33 -19.95 4.85
CA ASN A 18 -5.52 -21.01 4.23
C ASN A 18 -5.79 -21.19 2.72
N SER A 19 -5.99 -20.09 2.00
CA SER A 19 -6.14 -20.14 0.54
C SER A 19 -5.56 -18.90 -0.13
N GLU A 20 -5.00 -19.09 -1.32
CA GLU A 20 -4.45 -18.04 -2.16
C GLU A 20 -5.43 -16.88 -2.44
N PHE A 21 -6.71 -17.18 -2.64
CA PHE A 21 -7.73 -16.14 -2.84
C PHE A 21 -7.72 -15.09 -1.72
N HIS A 22 -7.74 -15.54 -0.46
CA HIS A 22 -7.71 -14.66 0.70
C HIS A 22 -6.36 -13.94 0.85
N TRP A 23 -5.24 -14.60 0.51
CA TRP A 23 -3.91 -13.98 0.57
C TRP A 23 -3.73 -12.85 -0.46
N ARG A 24 -4.25 -13.04 -1.68
CA ARG A 24 -4.29 -12.00 -2.71
C ARG A 24 -5.16 -10.82 -2.29
N GLU A 25 -6.36 -11.10 -1.78
CA GLU A 25 -7.26 -10.05 -1.28
C GLU A 25 -6.65 -9.30 -0.09
N SER A 26 -6.00 -10.00 0.85
CA SER A 26 -5.24 -9.39 1.93
C SER A 26 -4.21 -8.41 1.39
N ALA A 27 -3.40 -8.84 0.41
CA ALA A 27 -2.34 -8.01 -0.13
C ALA A 27 -2.84 -6.75 -0.84
N ARG A 28 -3.94 -6.90 -1.61
CA ARG A 28 -4.65 -5.81 -2.28
C ARG A 28 -5.17 -4.79 -1.27
N LEU A 29 -5.85 -5.25 -0.22
CA LEU A 29 -6.44 -4.38 0.80
C LEU A 29 -5.38 -3.63 1.60
N ALA A 30 -4.26 -4.28 1.96
CA ALA A 30 -3.15 -3.63 2.65
C ALA A 30 -2.56 -2.46 1.84
N TYR A 31 -2.37 -2.65 0.53
CA TYR A 31 -1.88 -1.58 -0.34
C TYR A 31 -2.86 -0.41 -0.44
N TYR A 32 -4.16 -0.70 -0.61
CA TYR A 32 -5.16 0.37 -0.69
C TYR A 32 -5.33 1.12 0.64
N ALA A 33 -5.18 0.44 1.78
CA ALA A 33 -5.20 1.09 3.07
C ALA A 33 -4.13 2.18 3.16
N ILE A 34 -2.88 1.80 2.89
CA ILE A 34 -1.76 2.73 3.03
C ILE A 34 -1.77 3.83 1.96
N TYR A 35 -2.21 3.51 0.74
CA TYR A 35 -2.39 4.50 -0.32
C TYR A 35 -3.43 5.56 0.07
N HIS A 36 -4.54 5.16 0.69
CA HIS A 36 -5.55 6.09 1.17
C HIS A 36 -5.04 6.93 2.36
N GLU A 37 -4.27 6.37 3.28
CA GLU A 37 -3.63 7.15 4.37
C GLU A 37 -2.67 8.19 3.82
N MET A 38 -1.82 7.82 2.86
CA MET A 38 -0.94 8.76 2.16
C MET A 38 -1.75 9.89 1.50
N CYS A 39 -2.90 9.58 0.88
CA CYS A 39 -3.78 10.61 0.30
C CYS A 39 -4.34 11.56 1.35
N ILE A 40 -4.70 11.07 2.54
CA ILE A 40 -5.18 11.90 3.66
C ILE A 40 -4.05 12.80 4.17
N VAL A 41 -2.84 12.25 4.39
CA VAL A 41 -1.67 13.01 4.81
C VAL A 41 -1.31 14.07 3.76
N ALA A 42 -1.30 13.71 2.48
CA ALA A 42 -1.06 14.65 1.39
C ALA A 42 -2.05 15.81 1.38
N GLN A 43 -3.34 15.55 1.67
CA GLN A 43 -4.35 16.62 1.80
C GLN A 43 -4.05 17.55 2.99
N GLN A 44 -3.63 16.99 4.14
CA GLN A 44 -3.27 17.79 5.33
C GLN A 44 -2.07 18.70 5.07
N TYR A 45 -1.10 18.22 4.27
CA TYR A 45 0.11 18.94 3.92
C TYR A 45 0.04 19.73 2.61
N ASN A 46 -1.13 19.78 1.94
CA ASN A 46 -1.35 20.42 0.63
C ASN A 46 -0.38 19.94 -0.47
N ILE A 47 -0.07 18.64 -0.50
CA ILE A 47 0.77 18.01 -1.51
C ILE A 47 -0.09 17.66 -2.73
N ASP A 48 0.29 18.14 -3.91
CA ASP A 48 -0.36 17.75 -5.18
C ASP A 48 0.14 16.37 -5.64
N LEU A 49 -0.73 15.38 -5.55
CA LEU A 49 -0.43 14.00 -5.93
C LEU A 49 -0.65 13.69 -7.41
N GLU A 50 -1.37 14.54 -8.16
CA GLU A 50 -1.85 14.18 -9.50
C GLU A 50 -0.95 14.66 -10.64
N ASN A 51 -0.02 15.60 -10.37
CA ASN A 51 0.90 16.14 -11.36
C ASN A 51 1.89 15.09 -11.91
N GLY A 52 2.38 15.29 -13.12
CA GLY A 52 3.41 14.45 -13.76
C GLY A 52 2.89 13.37 -14.71
N GLU A 53 3.77 12.44 -15.06
CA GLU A 53 3.53 11.41 -16.08
C GLU A 53 3.35 10.00 -15.48
N GLY A 54 2.66 9.11 -16.19
CA GLY A 54 2.44 7.72 -15.78
C GLY A 54 1.10 7.48 -15.10
N GLY A 55 0.90 6.29 -14.53
CA GLY A 55 -0.35 5.90 -13.86
C GLY A 55 -0.57 6.61 -12.54
N ARG A 56 -1.83 6.76 -12.11
CA ARG A 56 -2.24 7.51 -10.91
C ARG A 56 -1.42 7.18 -9.65
N HIS A 57 -1.27 5.90 -9.34
CA HIS A 57 -0.50 5.45 -8.17
C HIS A 57 0.98 5.77 -8.28
N LYS A 58 1.56 5.75 -9.49
CA LYS A 58 2.96 6.13 -9.71
C LYS A 58 3.14 7.63 -9.47
N ARG A 59 2.30 8.47 -10.09
CA ARG A 59 2.35 9.93 -9.92
C ARG A 59 2.23 10.32 -8.45
N ALA A 60 1.25 9.74 -7.75
CA ALA A 60 1.03 10.02 -6.34
C ALA A 60 2.24 9.66 -5.48
N LEU A 61 2.85 8.48 -5.70
CA LEU A 61 4.05 8.07 -4.97
C LEU A 61 5.27 8.94 -5.31
N ASP A 62 5.50 9.26 -6.59
CA ASP A 62 6.62 10.13 -7.00
C ASP A 62 6.50 11.53 -6.38
N ASN A 63 5.30 12.13 -6.42
CA ASN A 63 5.05 13.47 -5.88
C ASN A 63 5.13 13.49 -4.35
N PHE A 64 4.64 12.44 -3.68
CA PHE A 64 4.76 12.31 -2.24
C PHE A 64 6.23 12.16 -1.82
N ALA A 65 7.01 11.33 -2.51
CA ALA A 65 8.44 11.14 -2.23
C ALA A 65 9.26 12.43 -2.33
N ALA A 66 8.88 13.35 -3.22
CA ALA A 66 9.58 14.61 -3.42
C ALA A 66 9.35 15.62 -2.28
N TYR A 67 8.39 15.38 -1.38
CA TYR A 67 8.00 16.32 -0.34
C TYR A 67 8.98 16.38 0.84
N SER A 68 9.45 15.24 1.32
CA SER A 68 10.36 15.14 2.48
C SER A 68 11.13 13.82 2.49
N GLU A 69 12.19 13.74 3.30
CA GLU A 69 12.95 12.50 3.50
C GLU A 69 12.06 11.38 4.06
N VAL A 70 11.22 11.69 5.07
CA VAL A 70 10.23 10.75 5.64
C VAL A 70 9.25 10.25 4.57
N ALA A 71 8.76 11.14 3.70
CA ALA A 71 7.87 10.75 2.61
C ALA A 71 8.59 9.87 1.57
N SER A 72 9.89 10.10 1.34
CA SER A 72 10.71 9.25 0.48
C SER A 72 10.88 7.84 1.05
N ASP A 73 11.15 7.72 2.35
CA ASP A 73 11.27 6.44 3.07
C ASP A 73 9.94 5.67 3.05
N PHE A 74 8.83 6.36 3.26
CA PHE A 74 7.49 5.78 3.08
C PHE A 74 7.31 5.20 1.66
N VAL A 75 7.65 5.97 0.63
CA VAL A 75 7.46 5.56 -0.77
C VAL A 75 8.32 4.35 -1.13
N TYR A 76 9.52 4.23 -0.56
CA TYR A 76 10.36 3.05 -0.73
C TYR A 76 9.64 1.76 -0.32
N PHE A 77 8.91 1.76 0.80
CA PHE A 77 8.11 0.61 1.23
C PHE A 77 6.82 0.46 0.40
N ALA A 78 6.13 1.57 0.10
CA ALA A 78 4.86 1.56 -0.62
C ALA A 78 5.00 1.08 -2.09
N GLU A 79 6.12 1.36 -2.77
CA GLU A 79 6.38 0.82 -4.11
C GLU A 79 6.55 -0.71 -4.09
N ARG A 80 7.14 -1.28 -3.03
CA ARG A 80 7.18 -2.74 -2.85
C ARG A 80 5.80 -3.32 -2.60
N MET A 81 4.96 -2.63 -1.82
CA MET A 81 3.57 -3.05 -1.62
C MET A 81 2.76 -3.03 -2.92
N LYS A 82 3.02 -2.04 -3.78
CA LYS A 82 2.39 -1.93 -5.10
C LYS A 82 2.75 -3.09 -6.01
N GLN A 83 3.99 -3.59 -5.95
CA GLN A 83 4.39 -4.79 -6.70
C GLN A 83 3.58 -6.02 -6.28
N TYR A 84 3.45 -6.26 -4.98
CA TYR A 84 2.60 -7.35 -4.47
C TYR A 84 1.12 -7.17 -4.86
N ARG A 85 0.61 -5.93 -4.83
CA ARG A 85 -0.77 -5.64 -5.28
C ARG A 85 -0.96 -5.89 -6.78
N ILE A 86 0.04 -5.59 -7.60
CA ILE A 86 0.00 -5.90 -9.04
C ILE A 86 0.00 -7.42 -9.25
N MET A 87 0.86 -8.13 -8.53
CA MET A 87 0.90 -9.60 -8.56
C MET A 87 -0.43 -10.18 -8.10
N SER A 88 -1.02 -9.68 -7.01
CA SER A 88 -2.30 -10.16 -6.49
C SER A 88 -3.47 -9.96 -7.46
N ASP A 89 -3.55 -8.77 -8.06
CA ASP A 89 -4.71 -8.35 -8.86
C ASP A 89 -4.65 -8.83 -10.32
N TYR A 90 -3.45 -8.94 -10.90
CA TYR A 90 -3.30 -9.07 -12.35
C TYR A 90 -2.44 -10.26 -12.79
N ASP A 91 -1.55 -10.77 -11.95
CA ASP A 91 -0.72 -11.92 -12.31
C ASP A 91 -1.42 -13.23 -11.95
N ILE A 92 -2.00 -13.85 -12.98
CA ILE A 92 -2.69 -15.14 -12.89
C ILE A 92 -1.77 -16.34 -13.10
N TYR A 93 -0.51 -16.13 -13.47
CA TYR A 93 0.45 -17.19 -13.78
C TYR A 93 1.43 -17.46 -12.64
N THR A 94 1.63 -16.49 -11.76
CA THR A 94 2.48 -16.62 -10.58
C THR A 94 1.66 -17.02 -9.37
N ASP A 95 2.02 -18.11 -8.69
CA ASP A 95 1.42 -18.51 -7.42
C ASP A 95 1.63 -17.41 -6.37
N PHE A 96 0.55 -16.99 -5.72
CA PHE A 96 0.62 -16.03 -4.60
C PHE A 96 0.54 -16.79 -3.28
N THR A 97 1.62 -16.76 -2.51
CA THR A 97 1.75 -17.56 -1.27
C THR A 97 1.35 -16.78 -0.02
N LYS A 98 1.14 -17.52 1.08
CA LYS A 98 0.95 -16.92 2.41
C LYS A 98 2.13 -16.03 2.83
N ASP A 99 3.35 -16.41 2.44
CA ASP A 99 4.56 -15.63 2.73
C ASP A 99 4.55 -14.28 1.99
N ASN A 100 4.00 -14.22 0.76
CA ASN A 100 3.82 -12.95 0.07
C ASN A 100 2.82 -12.05 0.80
N ALA A 101 1.71 -12.61 1.29
CA ALA A 101 0.74 -11.84 2.07
C ALA A 101 1.33 -11.37 3.41
N ASN A 102 2.09 -12.22 4.11
CA ASN A 102 2.79 -11.84 5.34
C ASN A 102 3.85 -10.75 5.09
N ALA A 103 4.60 -10.84 3.99
CA ALA A 103 5.55 -9.81 3.59
C ALA A 103 4.83 -8.48 3.32
N GLN A 104 3.63 -8.50 2.72
CA GLN A 104 2.80 -7.32 2.56
C GLN A 104 2.36 -6.72 3.92
N GLN A 105 1.97 -7.55 4.89
CA GLN A 105 1.61 -7.07 6.24
C GLN A 105 2.80 -6.41 6.93
N ASN A 106 4.01 -6.96 6.79
CA ASN A 106 5.21 -6.35 7.36
C ASN A 106 5.52 -4.99 6.70
N LEU A 107 5.35 -4.87 5.39
CA LEU A 107 5.51 -3.59 4.69
C LEU A 107 4.45 -2.57 5.09
N LEU A 108 3.21 -3.00 5.36
CA LEU A 108 2.15 -2.14 5.87
C LEU A 108 2.60 -1.47 7.18
N ILE A 109 3.11 -2.25 8.14
CA ILE A 109 3.61 -1.72 9.43
C ILE A 109 4.74 -0.71 9.21
N LEU A 110 5.70 -1.03 8.34
CA LEU A 110 6.80 -0.10 8.04
C LEU A 110 6.30 1.21 7.43
N CYS A 111 5.30 1.15 6.56
CA CYS A 111 4.70 2.36 6.00
C CYS A 111 3.95 3.18 7.07
N GLU A 112 3.22 2.52 7.98
CA GLU A 112 2.53 3.19 9.09
C GLU A 112 3.52 3.90 10.01
N ASP A 113 4.65 3.26 10.31
CA ASP A 113 5.72 3.85 11.11
C ASP A 113 6.31 5.10 10.45
N GLU A 114 6.46 5.12 9.12
CA GLU A 114 6.92 6.32 8.41
C GLU A 114 5.88 7.43 8.38
N LEU A 115 4.60 7.11 8.10
CA LEU A 115 3.53 8.11 8.10
C LEU A 115 3.32 8.74 9.48
N ALA A 116 3.51 7.98 10.57
CA ALA A 116 3.38 8.49 11.93
C ALA A 116 4.44 9.55 12.31
N LYS A 117 5.52 9.68 11.52
CA LYS A 117 6.56 10.70 11.71
C LYS A 117 6.28 12.00 10.97
N MET A 118 5.28 12.02 10.07
CA MET A 118 4.85 13.21 9.33
C MET A 118 3.81 13.99 10.12
#